data_AF-A0A8C5NHX4-F1
#
_entry.id   AF-A0A8C5NHX4-F1
#
_cell.length_a   1.000
_cell.length_b   1.000
_cell.length_c   1.000
_cell.angle_alpha   90.00
_cell.angle_beta   90.00
_cell.angle_gamma   90.00
#
_symmetry.space_group_name_H-M   'P 1'
#
loop_
_entity.id
_entity.type
_entity.pdbx_description
1 polymer ?
#
loop_
_entity_poly.entity_id
_entity_poly.type
_entity_poly.pdbx_seq_one_letter_code
_entity_poly.pdbx_strand_id
1 'polypeptide(L)'
;MPMIEVTTSEKINKEIADKIKKGLGGNISIFPGKPESRVMVSIKDQAYMYFGGIEGPTALISVALYLDQPEETYTEYSKGAIYLLFLLILLWNKSIK
;
A
#
# COMPACT_ATOMS: atom_id res chain seq x y z
N MET A 1 -13.22 -10.49 -1.63
CA MET A 1 -12.60 -10.32 -0.30
C MET A 1 -11.15 -9.97 -0.52
N PRO A 2 -10.83 -8.72 -0.89
CA PRO A 2 -9.45 -8.29 -1.06
C PRO A 2 -8.76 -8.07 0.29
N MET A 3 -7.47 -8.39 0.37
CA MET A 3 -6.62 -8.02 1.50
C MET A 3 -5.42 -7.27 0.97
N ILE A 4 -5.15 -6.11 1.57
CA ILE A 4 -4.01 -5.26 1.26
C ILE A 4 -3.15 -5.20 2.52
N GLU A 5 -1.88 -5.56 2.40
CA GLU A 5 -0.88 -5.39 3.44
C GLU A 5 0.17 -4.38 2.99
N VAL A 6 0.39 -3.36 3.80
CA VAL A 6 1.50 -2.43 3.67
C VAL A 6 2.52 -2.78 4.74
N THR A 7 3.73 -3.12 4.34
CA THR A 7 4.87 -3.28 5.25
C THR A 7 5.91 -2.20 4.93
N THR A 8 6.40 -1.47 5.92
CA THR A 8 7.39 -0.41 5.71
C THR A 8 8.39 -0.31 6.84
N SER A 9 9.62 0.12 6.52
CA SER A 9 10.65 0.48 7.50
C SER A 9 10.34 1.76 8.26
N GLU A 10 9.50 2.61 7.69
CA GLU A 10 9.18 3.91 8.25
C GLU A 10 8.15 3.78 9.37
N LYS A 11 8.16 4.73 10.31
CA LYS A 11 7.12 4.84 11.33
C LYS A 11 5.86 5.46 10.73
N ILE A 12 4.69 4.88 11.01
CA ILE A 12 3.41 5.36 10.49
C ILE A 12 2.53 5.85 11.64
N ASN A 13 2.12 7.12 11.59
CA ASN A 13 1.15 7.66 12.52
C ASN A 13 -0.29 7.38 12.07
N LYS A 14 -1.26 7.63 12.96
CA LYS A 14 -2.68 7.36 12.70
C LYS A 14 -3.24 8.11 11.49
N GLU A 15 -2.84 9.37 11.28
CA GLU A 15 -3.31 10.18 10.15
C GLU A 15 -2.84 9.60 8.81
N ILE A 16 -1.57 9.21 8.72
CA ILE A 16 -1.01 8.57 7.52
C ILE A 16 -1.65 7.20 7.33
N ALA A 17 -1.84 6.42 8.40
CA ALA A 17 -2.54 5.14 8.33
C ALA A 17 -3.96 5.29 7.76
N ASP A 18 -4.71 6.31 8.16
CA ASP A 18 -6.06 6.56 7.66
C ASP A 18 -6.04 7.01 6.18
N LYS A 19 -5.04 7.80 5.77
CA LYS A 19 -4.80 8.16 4.36
C LYS A 19 -4.46 6.95 3.49
N ILE A 20 -3.59 6.06 3.97
CA ILE A 20 -3.24 4.80 3.31
C ILE A 20 -4.50 3.92 3.17
N LYS A 21 -5.25 3.73 4.26
CA LYS A 21 -6.49 2.94 4.28
C LYS A 21 -7.49 3.46 3.26
N LYS A 22 -7.72 4.78 3.22
CA LYS A 22 -8.65 5.41 2.29
C LYS A 22 -8.18 5.30 0.84
N GLY A 23 -6.90 5.57 0.58
CA GLY A 23 -6.37 5.56 -0.79
C GLY A 23 -6.27 4.16 -1.38
N LEU A 24 -5.64 3.21 -0.67
CA LEU A 24 -5.49 1.84 -1.18
C LEU A 24 -6.81 1.08 -1.17
N GLY A 25 -7.63 1.27 -0.13
CA GLY A 25 -8.94 0.65 0.00
C GLY A 25 -9.94 1.17 -1.03
N GLY A 26 -10.01 2.48 -1.25
CA GLY A 26 -10.92 3.07 -2.24
C GLY A 26 -10.59 2.64 -3.68
N ASN A 27 -9.30 2.52 -4.01
CA ASN A 27 -8.85 2.11 -5.34
C ASN A 27 -9.09 0.62 -5.65
N ILE A 28 -9.49 -0.20 -4.68
CA ILE A 28 -9.66 -1.65 -4.89
C ILE A 28 -10.78 -1.99 -5.88
N SER A 29 -11.72 -1.06 -6.09
CA SER A 29 -12.85 -1.22 -7.00
C SER A 29 -12.44 -1.30 -8.48
N ILE A 30 -11.17 -1.05 -8.80
CA ILE A 30 -10.59 -1.32 -10.12
C ILE A 30 -10.63 -2.80 -10.49
N PHE A 31 -10.61 -3.68 -9.47
CA PHE A 31 -10.78 -5.12 -9.66
C PHE A 31 -12.29 -5.44 -9.73
N PRO A 32 -12.79 -6.03 -10.82
CA PRO A 32 -14.21 -6.32 -10.99
C PRO A 32 -14.80 -7.14 -9.83
N GLY A 33 -15.92 -6.67 -9.28
CA GLY A 33 -16.62 -7.33 -8.18
C GLY A 33 -15.91 -7.25 -6.82
N LYS A 34 -14.93 -6.35 -6.66
CA LYS A 34 -14.20 -6.12 -5.40
C LYS A 34 -14.50 -4.73 -4.83
N PRO A 35 -15.59 -4.55 -4.07
CA PRO A 35 -15.92 -3.24 -3.50
C PRO A 35 -15.03 -2.91 -2.28
N GLU A 36 -14.81 -1.61 -2.02
CA GLU A 36 -14.10 -1.11 -0.83
C GLU A 36 -14.72 -1.63 0.47
N SER A 37 -16.05 -1.79 0.55
CA SER A 37 -16.73 -2.32 1.74
C SER A 37 -16.30 -3.74 2.14
N ARG A 38 -15.53 -4.45 1.31
CA ARG A 38 -15.05 -5.81 1.55
C ARG A 38 -13.53 -5.94 1.57
N VAL A 39 -12.80 -4.82 1.60
CA VAL A 39 -11.33 -4.83 1.67
C VAL A 39 -10.84 -4.77 3.11
N MET A 40 -9.88 -5.63 3.42
CA MET A 40 -9.08 -5.52 4.64
C MET A 40 -7.78 -4.78 4.31
N VAL A 41 -7.41 -3.79 5.12
CA VAL A 41 -6.12 -3.10 5.03
C VAL A 41 -5.35 -3.31 6.32
N SER A 42 -4.16 -3.87 6.22
CA SER A 42 -3.20 -4.07 7.32
C SER A 42 -1.96 -3.22 7.08
N ILE A 43 -1.42 -2.61 8.13
CA ILE A 43 -0.21 -1.78 8.07
C ILE A 43 0.75 -2.29 9.15
N LYS A 44 1.95 -2.67 8.72
CA LYS A 44 3.09 -3.08 9.56
C LYS A 44 4.20 -2.05 9.35
N ASP A 45 4.38 -1.17 10.32
CA ASP A 45 5.40 -0.13 10.27
C ASP A 45 6.67 -0.55 11.03
N GLN A 46 7.74 0.22 10.89
CA GLN A 46 9.03 -0.04 11.53
C GLN A 46 9.62 -1.45 11.32
N ALA A 47 9.34 -2.06 10.16
CA ALA A 47 9.88 -3.37 9.81
C ALA A 47 11.36 -3.30 9.40
N TYR A 48 12.16 -4.30 9.77
CA TYR A 48 13.51 -4.45 9.22
C TYR A 48 13.40 -4.86 7.75
N MET A 49 13.80 -3.96 6.84
CA MET A 49 13.71 -4.15 5.40
C MET A 49 15.02 -3.76 4.73
N TYR A 50 15.42 -4.56 3.75
CA TYR A 50 16.65 -4.37 2.98
C TYR A 50 16.33 -4.50 1.49
N PHE A 51 16.59 -3.45 0.71
CA PHE A 51 16.40 -3.48 -0.73
C PHE A 51 17.76 -3.50 -1.42
N GLY A 52 18.04 -4.54 -2.21
CA GLY A 52 19.37 -4.76 -2.79
C GLY A 52 20.48 -4.98 -1.75
N GLY A 53 20.11 -5.45 -0.54
CA GLY A 53 21.04 -5.63 0.58
C GLY A 53 21.37 -4.36 1.37
N ILE A 54 20.72 -3.24 1.07
CA ILE A 54 20.99 -1.94 1.70
C ILE A 54 19.78 -1.52 2.56
N GLU A 55 20.07 -0.94 3.73
CA GLU A 55 19.07 -0.30 4.59
C GLU A 55 18.63 1.06 4.03
N GLY A 56 17.35 1.40 4.23
CA GLY A 56 16.81 2.71 3.87
C GLY A 56 15.29 2.72 3.82
N PRO A 57 14.68 3.90 3.57
CA PRO A 57 13.24 4.03 3.46
C PRO A 57 12.66 3.08 2.41
N THR A 58 11.95 2.06 2.89
CA THR A 58 11.45 0.95 2.07
C THR A 58 10.01 0.66 2.41
N ALA A 59 9.23 0.29 1.40
CA ALA A 59 7.85 -0.16 1.56
C ALA A 59 7.54 -1.32 0.61
N LEU A 60 6.68 -2.22 1.05
CA LEU A 60 6.10 -3.33 0.32
C LEU A 60 4.59 -3.19 0.36
N ILE A 61 3.95 -3.41 -0.78
CA ILE A 61 2.50 -3.60 -0.88
C ILE A 61 2.26 -5.03 -1.33
N SER A 62 1.52 -5.79 -0.54
CA SER A 62 1.01 -7.11 -0.92
C SER A 62 -0.50 -7.02 -1.07
N VAL A 63 -1.02 -7.54 -2.18
CA VAL A 63 -2.46 -7.57 -2.46
C VAL A 63 -2.86 -9.01 -2.73
N ALA A 64 -3.74 -9.55 -1.89
CA ALA A 64 -4.32 -10.87 -2.04
C ALA A 64 -5.76 -10.75 -2.56
N LEU A 65 -6.04 -11.41 -3.68
CA LEU A 65 -7.35 -11.44 -4.32
C LEU A 65 -7.83 -12.88 -4.46
N TYR A 66 -9.11 -13.10 -4.20
CA TYR A 66 -9.79 -14.36 -4.53
C TYR A 66 -10.12 -14.39 -6.02
N LEU A 67 -9.68 -15.42 -6.74
CA LEU A 67 -9.75 -15.58 -8.20
C LEU A 67 -8.89 -14.58 -8.99
N ASP A 68 -8.58 -14.97 -10.21
CA ASP A 68 -7.87 -14.15 -11.17
C ASP A 68 -8.66 -12.90 -11.54
N GLN A 69 -7.95 -11.85 -11.92
CA GLN A 69 -8.50 -10.59 -12.41
C GLN A 69 -7.91 -10.28 -13.79
N PRO A 70 -8.51 -9.37 -14.58
CA PRO A 70 -7.93 -8.94 -15.84
C PRO A 70 -6.51 -8.38 -15.64
N GLU A 71 -5.56 -8.77 -16.49
CA GLU A 71 -4.13 -8.45 -16.32
C GLU A 71 -3.87 -6.93 -16.18
N GLU A 72 -4.59 -6.13 -16.96
CA GLU A 72 -4.53 -4.67 -16.95
C GLU A 72 -4.81 -4.07 -15.56
N THR A 73 -5.75 -4.66 -14.80
CA THR A 73 -6.15 -4.14 -13.49
C THR A 73 -5.03 -4.24 -12.45
N TYR A 74 -4.15 -5.25 -12.54
CA TYR A 74 -2.98 -5.34 -11.67
C TYR A 74 -1.97 -4.22 -11.96
N THR A 75 -1.74 -3.93 -13.24
CA THR A 75 -0.82 -2.87 -13.66
C THR A 75 -1.34 -1.50 -13.26
N GLU A 76 -2.63 -1.24 -13.44
CA GLU A 76 -3.24 0.03 -13.05
C GLU A 76 -3.28 0.20 -11.52
N TYR A 77 -3.66 -0.85 -10.78
CA TYR A 77 -3.67 -0.80 -9.32
C TYR A 77 -2.27 -0.56 -8.75
N SER A 78 -1.27 -1.32 -9.24
CA SER A 78 0.11 -1.20 -8.75
C SER A 78 0.68 0.20 -8.97
N LYS A 79 0.45 0.82 -10.13
CA LYS A 79 0.86 2.22 -10.40
C LYS A 79 0.27 3.20 -9.38
N GLY A 80 -1.04 3.13 -9.15
CA GLY A 80 -1.72 4.02 -8.20
C GLY A 80 -1.27 3.79 -6.76
N ALA A 81 -1.09 2.52 -6.36
CA ALA A 81 -0.67 2.13 -5.03
C ALA A 81 0.77 2.57 -4.71
N ILE A 82 1.70 2.40 -5.66
CA ILE A 82 3.09 2.85 -5.54
C ILE A 82 3.15 4.38 -5.40
N TYR A 83 2.42 5.11 -6.26
CA TYR A 83 2.41 6.57 -6.22
C TYR A 83 1.89 7.10 -4.88
N LEU A 84 0.80 6.50 -4.36
CA LEU A 84 0.24 6.86 -3.07
C LEU A 84 1.23 6.63 -1.92
N LEU A 85 1.87 5.45 -1.84
CA LEU A 85 2.83 5.18 -0.77
C LEU A 85 4.09 6.04 -0.88
N PHE A 86 4.56 6.30 -2.10
CA PHE A 86 5.71 7.18 -2.31
C PHE A 86 5.46 8.57 -1.74
N LEU A 87 4.27 9.14 -1.99
CA LEU A 87 3.87 10.43 -1.44
C LEU A 87 3.71 10.41 0.10
N LEU A 88 3.03 9.39 0.64
CA LEU A 88 2.63 9.36 2.04
C LEU A 88 3.72 8.87 3.00
N ILE A 89 4.63 8.01 2.54
CA ILE A 89 5.63 7.37 3.40
C ILE A 89 7.02 7.94 3.09
N LEU A 90 7.43 7.93 1.82
CA LEU A 90 8.82 8.19 1.44
C LEU A 90 9.15 9.68 1.27
N LEU A 91 8.19 10.50 0.86
CA LEU A 91 8.37 11.96 0.80
C LEU A 91 8.01 12.65 2.11
N TRP A 92 6.99 12.17 2.83
CA TRP A 92 6.58 12.74 4.12
C TRP A 92 7.75 12.81 5.13
N ASN A 93 8.55 11.73 5.23
CA ASN A 93 9.68 11.68 6.17
C ASN A 93 10.90 12.53 5.76
N LYS A 94 10.96 13.04 4.52
CA LYS A 94 11.96 14.04 4.13
C LYS A 94 11.59 15.46 4.54
N SER A 95 10.32 15.74 4.87
CA SER A 95 9.85 17.08 5.22
C SER A 95 9.88 17.37 6.73
N ILE A 96 10.27 16.40 7.56
CA ILE A 96 10.28 16.48 9.04
C ILE A 96 11.72 16.33 9.58
N LYS A 97 12.74 16.39 8.72
CA LYS A 97 14.16 16.48 9.11
C LYS A 97 14.70 17.87 8.85
#